data_AF-A0AA35N558-F1
#
_entry.id   AF-A0AA35N558-F1
#
_cell.length_a   1.000
_cell.length_b   1.000
_cell.length_c   1.000
_cell.angle_alpha   90.00
_cell.angle_beta   90.00
_cell.angle_gamma   90.00
#
_symmetry.space_group_name_H-M   'P 1'
#
loop_
_entity.id
_entity.type
_entity.pdbx_description
1 polymer ?
#
loop_
_entity_poly.entity_id
_entity_poly.type
_entity_poly.pdbx_seq_one_letter_code
_entity_poly.pdbx_strand_id
1 'polypeptide(L)'
;MTSAANSAPLIEKHTIGYVPPQDRHGKVRDLFTLWFGGNIAPLPIVTGALGVQLFHLNLIWGIVAILVGHLVGGVLMALHSAQGPQMGIPQMIQSRAQFGTLGALLVVVIAGVMYIGFFASNIVLAGKSLHGVVDTVPVPVGIVIGALGSGIIGIIGYRFIHVLNRIGTWVLGIGIVVGFGYIFTHVQSDDFLTRGSFNLAGWLATVSLAALWQIAFAPYVSDYSRYLPADVKVELDVLDHLPRLCPGFEPVVHLRRRGCAGDPGRHGYNGCGEAGHRHPGPDHAGAVPAQRNQP
;
A
#
# COMPACT_ATOMS: atom_id res chain seq x y z
N MET A 1 14.91 23.11 32.27
CA MET A 1 15.27 21.98 31.39
C MET A 1 14.34 22.03 30.19
N THR A 2 14.83 22.56 29.07
CA THR A 2 14.07 22.74 27.83
C THR A 2 13.85 21.39 27.14
N SER A 3 12.58 21.02 26.99
CA SER A 3 12.13 19.82 26.27
C SER A 3 12.59 19.91 24.81
N ALA A 4 13.62 19.15 24.44
CA ALA A 4 13.97 18.96 23.04
C ALA A 4 12.79 18.25 22.36
N ALA A 5 12.12 18.94 21.45
CA ALA A 5 11.13 18.33 20.58
C ALA A 5 11.84 17.25 19.75
N ASN A 6 11.60 15.98 20.10
CA ASN A 6 12.06 14.82 19.33
C ASN A 6 11.40 14.90 17.95
N SER A 7 12.09 15.54 17.01
CA SER A 7 11.74 15.49 15.60
C SER A 7 11.93 14.03 15.17
N ALA A 8 10.86 13.40 14.70
CA ALA A 8 10.95 12.06 14.12
C ALA A 8 12.06 12.06 13.07
N PRO A 9 12.96 11.05 13.06
CA PRO A 9 14.08 11.03 12.14
C PRO A 9 13.58 11.08 10.68
N LEU A 10 14.16 12.01 9.90
CA LEU A 10 13.81 12.24 8.48
C LEU A 10 14.20 11.08 7.55
N ILE A 11 15.01 10.14 8.04
CA ILE A 11 15.54 9.00 7.28
C ILE A 11 14.85 7.74 7.76
N GLU A 12 14.20 7.03 6.84
CA GLU A 12 13.60 5.74 7.12
C GLU A 12 14.68 4.69 7.43
N LYS A 13 14.52 3.98 8.55
CA LYS A 13 15.53 3.04 9.06
C LYS A 13 15.19 1.59 8.79
N HIS A 14 13.90 1.27 8.76
CA HIS A 14 13.45 -0.12 8.78
C HIS A 14 13.35 -0.71 7.38
N THR A 15 13.17 0.10 6.33
CA THR A 15 13.07 -0.36 4.92
C THR A 15 12.16 -1.60 4.82
N ILE A 16 12.72 -2.80 4.64
CA ILE A 16 11.99 -4.06 4.54
C ILE A 16 11.97 -4.88 5.85
N GLY A 17 12.69 -4.45 6.87
CA GLY A 17 12.82 -5.09 8.17
C GLY A 17 11.61 -4.91 9.09
N TYR A 18 11.68 -5.57 10.24
CA TYR A 18 10.67 -5.52 11.29
C TYR A 18 10.70 -4.20 12.06
N VAL A 19 9.52 -3.60 12.29
CA VAL A 19 9.34 -2.38 13.09
C VAL A 19 9.06 -2.77 14.56
N PRO A 20 10.00 -2.51 15.48
CA PRO A 20 9.84 -2.85 16.88
C PRO A 20 8.87 -1.88 17.58
N PRO A 21 8.23 -2.28 18.69
CA PRO A 21 7.17 -1.50 19.34
C PRO A 21 7.55 -0.06 19.68
N GLN A 22 8.80 0.20 20.08
CA GLN A 22 9.30 1.53 20.40
C GLN A 22 9.33 2.50 19.20
N ASP A 23 9.39 1.97 17.97
CA ASP A 23 9.42 2.77 16.75
C ASP A 23 8.03 2.92 16.11
N ARG A 24 6.97 2.45 16.80
CA ARG A 24 5.58 2.53 16.32
C ARG A 24 4.92 3.81 16.82
N HIS A 25 4.92 4.82 15.97
CA HIS A 25 4.44 6.18 16.29
C HIS A 25 3.22 6.62 15.47
N GLY A 26 2.72 5.78 14.57
CA GLY A 26 1.60 6.12 13.68
C GLY A 26 0.26 6.23 14.41
N LYS A 27 -0.66 7.02 13.87
CA LYS A 27 -2.05 7.10 14.33
C LYS A 27 -3.00 6.56 13.27
N VAL A 28 -4.12 5.97 13.69
CA VAL A 28 -5.13 5.40 12.77
C VAL A 28 -5.63 6.44 11.75
N ARG A 29 -5.81 7.69 12.19
CA ARG A 29 -6.21 8.80 11.31
C ARG A 29 -5.18 9.11 10.20
N ASP A 30 -3.91 8.79 10.42
CA ASP A 30 -2.85 9.07 9.45
C ASP A 30 -3.01 8.15 8.23
N LEU A 31 -3.55 6.94 8.43
CA LEU A 31 -3.95 6.04 7.35
C LEU A 31 -5.03 6.67 6.47
N PHE A 32 -6.06 7.29 7.06
CA PHE A 32 -7.09 7.98 6.28
C PHE A 32 -6.46 9.07 5.40
N THR A 33 -5.61 9.93 5.96
CA THR A 33 -4.97 11.01 5.18
C THR A 33 -4.04 10.46 4.10
N LEU A 34 -3.37 9.35 4.35
CA LEU A 34 -2.50 8.68 3.40
C LEU A 34 -3.29 8.14 2.20
N TRP A 35 -4.35 7.37 2.46
CA TRP A 35 -5.15 6.75 1.40
C TRP A 35 -6.00 7.78 0.66
N PHE A 36 -6.58 8.75 1.38
CA PHE A 36 -7.33 9.84 0.76
C PHE A 36 -6.41 10.69 -0.12
N GLY A 37 -5.26 11.13 0.39
CA GLY A 37 -4.29 11.92 -0.37
C GLY A 37 -3.74 11.19 -1.59
N GLY A 38 -3.47 9.88 -1.47
CA GLY A 38 -3.03 9.04 -2.59
C GLY A 38 -4.05 8.90 -3.73
N ASN A 39 -5.33 9.16 -3.45
CA ASN A 39 -6.39 9.13 -4.46
C ASN A 39 -6.70 10.52 -5.07
N ILE A 40 -6.08 11.60 -4.60
CA ILE A 40 -6.12 12.91 -5.27
C ILE A 40 -5.14 12.87 -6.45
N ALA A 41 -5.53 12.12 -7.49
CA ALA A 41 -4.72 11.88 -8.67
C ALA A 41 -5.59 11.83 -9.95
N PRO A 42 -5.01 12.12 -11.13
CA PRO A 42 -5.77 12.13 -12.39
C PRO A 42 -6.27 10.74 -12.81
N LEU A 43 -5.50 9.68 -12.54
CA LEU A 43 -5.86 8.32 -12.94
C LEU A 43 -7.16 7.81 -12.29
N PRO A 44 -7.41 7.99 -10.97
CA PRO A 44 -8.71 7.71 -10.36
C PRO A 44 -9.88 8.40 -11.06
N ILE A 45 -9.73 9.67 -11.46
CA ILE A 45 -10.80 10.44 -12.12
C ILE A 45 -11.17 9.80 -13.45
N VAL A 46 -10.17 9.50 -14.28
CA VAL A 46 -10.37 8.85 -15.58
C VAL A 46 -10.95 7.45 -15.41
N THR A 47 -10.48 6.70 -14.40
CA THR A 47 -10.96 5.35 -14.10
C THR A 47 -12.44 5.36 -13.70
N GLY A 48 -12.85 6.29 -12.83
CA GLY A 48 -14.26 6.48 -12.46
C GLY A 48 -15.13 6.90 -13.64
N ALA A 49 -14.59 7.72 -14.53
CA ALA A 49 -15.31 8.17 -15.72
C ALA A 49 -15.63 7.04 -16.72
N LEU A 50 -14.91 5.91 -16.68
CA LEU A 50 -15.20 4.73 -17.50
C LEU A 50 -16.61 4.16 -17.23
N GLY A 51 -17.12 4.29 -16.00
CA GLY A 51 -18.48 3.85 -15.65
C GLY A 51 -19.55 4.48 -16.56
N VAL A 52 -19.40 5.76 -16.86
CA VAL A 52 -20.34 6.50 -17.72
C VAL A 52 -19.89 6.44 -19.19
N GLN A 53 -18.60 6.67 -19.48
CA GLN A 53 -18.10 6.82 -20.85
C GLN A 53 -18.00 5.50 -21.62
N LEU A 54 -17.57 4.42 -20.94
CA LEU A 54 -17.32 3.13 -21.58
C LEU A 54 -18.44 2.13 -21.31
N PHE A 55 -18.98 2.13 -20.08
CA PHE A 55 -20.03 1.19 -19.68
C PHE A 55 -21.46 1.76 -19.78
N HIS A 56 -21.58 3.00 -20.27
CA HIS A 56 -22.84 3.67 -20.58
C HIS A 56 -23.86 3.72 -19.43
N LEU A 57 -23.37 3.67 -18.18
CA LEU A 57 -24.21 3.86 -17.01
C LEU A 57 -24.61 5.32 -16.90
N ASN A 58 -25.80 5.55 -16.35
CA ASN A 58 -26.10 6.89 -15.86
C ASN A 58 -25.23 7.23 -14.64
N LEU A 59 -25.15 8.52 -14.32
CA LEU A 59 -24.28 9.01 -13.25
C LEU A 59 -24.60 8.36 -11.89
N ILE A 60 -25.89 8.19 -11.57
CA ILE A 60 -26.33 7.64 -10.29
C ILE A 60 -25.92 6.18 -10.14
N TRP A 61 -26.18 5.33 -11.15
CA TRP A 61 -25.80 3.92 -11.12
C TRP A 61 -24.29 3.73 -11.17
N GLY A 62 -23.56 4.62 -11.85
CA GLY A 62 -22.10 4.67 -11.82
C GLY A 62 -21.57 4.96 -10.41
N ILE A 63 -22.10 5.98 -9.71
CA ILE A 63 -21.71 6.30 -8.33
C ILE A 63 -22.02 5.14 -7.39
N VAL A 64 -23.23 4.56 -7.47
CA VAL A 64 -23.61 3.41 -6.65
C VAL A 64 -22.70 2.22 -6.90
N ALA A 65 -22.38 1.91 -8.16
CA ALA A 65 -21.44 0.85 -8.51
C ALA A 65 -20.05 1.08 -7.91
N ILE A 66 -19.54 2.32 -8.00
CA ILE A 66 -18.24 2.69 -7.43
C ILE A 66 -18.26 2.52 -5.91
N LEU A 67 -19.31 2.98 -5.23
CA LEU A 67 -19.46 2.84 -3.78
C LEU A 67 -19.50 1.37 -3.36
N VAL A 68 -20.30 0.54 -4.04
CA VAL A 68 -20.38 -0.91 -3.76
C VAL A 68 -19.02 -1.57 -3.98
N GLY A 69 -18.36 -1.29 -5.10
CA GLY A 69 -17.02 -1.83 -5.37
C GLY A 69 -15.97 -1.38 -4.33
N HIS A 70 -16.03 -0.12 -3.90
CA HIS A 70 -15.16 0.40 -2.84
C HIS A 70 -15.41 -0.28 -1.50
N LEU A 71 -16.66 -0.56 -1.14
CA LEU A 71 -16.98 -1.29 0.08
C LEU A 71 -16.44 -2.72 0.02
N VAL A 72 -16.68 -3.44 -1.09
CA VAL A 72 -16.22 -4.82 -1.27
C VAL A 72 -14.70 -4.90 -1.25
N GLY A 73 -14.01 -4.13 -2.08
CA GLY A 73 -12.55 -4.13 -2.13
C GLY A 73 -11.91 -3.53 -0.88
N GLY A 74 -12.57 -2.53 -0.27
CA GLY A 74 -12.13 -1.88 0.96
C GLY A 74 -12.12 -2.84 2.16
N VAL A 75 -13.06 -3.78 2.25
CA VAL A 75 -13.02 -4.85 3.27
C VAL A 75 -11.73 -5.67 3.14
N LEU A 76 -11.38 -6.10 1.93
CA LEU A 76 -10.16 -6.88 1.70
C LEU A 76 -8.91 -6.07 2.05
N MET A 77 -8.86 -4.81 1.63
CA MET A 77 -7.77 -3.90 1.98
C MET A 77 -7.67 -3.67 3.50
N ALA A 78 -8.80 -3.51 4.19
CA ALA A 78 -8.85 -3.33 5.64
C ALA A 78 -8.33 -4.56 6.38
N LEU A 79 -8.68 -5.78 5.94
CA LEU A 79 -8.16 -7.02 6.52
C LEU A 79 -6.64 -7.14 6.41
N HIS A 80 -6.05 -6.69 5.30
CA HIS A 80 -4.59 -6.65 5.13
C HIS A 80 -3.96 -5.55 5.99
N SER A 81 -4.59 -4.36 6.05
CA SER A 81 -4.15 -3.26 6.90
C SER A 81 -4.13 -3.64 8.39
N ALA A 82 -5.12 -4.40 8.84
CA ALA A 82 -5.26 -4.92 10.19
C ALA A 82 -4.10 -5.84 10.63
N GLN A 83 -3.41 -6.49 9.68
CA GLN A 83 -2.27 -7.38 9.97
C GLN A 83 -1.00 -6.59 10.32
N GLY A 84 -0.85 -5.36 9.82
CA GLY A 84 0.35 -4.54 9.99
C GLY A 84 0.73 -4.29 11.46
N PRO A 85 -0.15 -3.73 12.31
CA PRO A 85 0.17 -3.43 13.71
C PRO A 85 0.60 -4.68 14.50
N GLN A 86 0.09 -5.85 14.13
CA GLN A 86 0.38 -7.09 14.86
C GLN A 86 1.70 -7.71 14.44
N MET A 87 2.01 -7.68 13.15
CA MET A 87 3.20 -8.35 12.61
C MET A 87 4.43 -7.45 12.51
N GLY A 88 4.28 -6.13 12.35
CA GLY A 88 5.42 -5.21 12.25
C GLY A 88 6.28 -5.37 10.99
N ILE A 89 5.87 -6.19 10.01
CA ILE A 89 6.63 -6.48 8.79
C ILE A 89 5.84 -6.07 7.52
N PRO A 90 6.52 -5.75 6.40
CA PRO A 90 5.86 -5.40 5.13
C PRO A 90 4.96 -6.51 4.56
N GLN A 91 3.92 -6.14 3.82
CA GLN A 91 2.89 -7.10 3.37
C GLN A 91 3.49 -8.17 2.46
N MET A 92 4.38 -7.76 1.55
CA MET A 92 5.03 -8.68 0.62
C MET A 92 5.88 -9.74 1.34
N ILE A 93 6.42 -9.44 2.52
CA ILE A 93 7.18 -10.41 3.31
C ILE A 93 6.24 -11.37 4.04
N GLN A 94 5.07 -10.91 4.48
CA GLN A 94 4.06 -11.77 5.12
C GLN A 94 3.61 -12.92 4.22
N SER A 95 3.63 -12.73 2.89
CA SER A 95 3.31 -13.78 1.92
C SER A 95 4.21 -15.02 2.04
N ARG A 96 5.45 -14.87 2.55
CA ARG A 96 6.39 -15.99 2.75
C ARG A 96 5.89 -16.99 3.78
N ALA A 97 5.15 -16.54 4.80
CA ALA A 97 4.63 -17.42 5.83
C ALA A 97 3.51 -18.34 5.28
N GLN A 98 2.75 -17.86 4.28
CA GLN A 98 1.61 -18.60 3.70
C GLN A 98 2.03 -19.49 2.52
N PHE A 99 2.92 -18.99 1.66
CA PHE A 99 3.25 -19.64 0.39
C PHE A 99 4.71 -20.14 0.30
N GLY A 100 5.48 -20.00 1.37
CA GLY A 100 6.93 -20.25 1.37
C GLY A 100 7.69 -19.24 0.50
N THR A 101 8.99 -19.45 0.36
CA THR A 101 9.87 -18.53 -0.40
C THR A 101 9.51 -18.48 -1.88
N LEU A 102 9.24 -19.63 -2.50
CA LEU A 102 8.92 -19.71 -3.92
C LEU A 102 7.56 -19.11 -4.24
N GLY A 103 6.55 -19.36 -3.40
CA GLY A 103 5.23 -18.76 -3.59
C GLY A 103 5.23 -17.26 -3.30
N ALA A 104 6.03 -16.77 -2.36
CA ALA A 104 6.21 -15.34 -2.16
C ALA A 104 6.86 -14.66 -3.38
N LEU A 105 7.78 -15.33 -4.07
CA LEU A 105 8.35 -14.80 -5.32
C LEU A 105 7.27 -14.60 -6.39
N LEU A 106 6.32 -15.54 -6.52
CA LEU A 106 5.19 -15.39 -7.44
C LEU A 106 4.36 -14.14 -7.10
N VAL A 107 4.05 -13.92 -5.82
CA VAL A 107 3.31 -12.72 -5.37
C VAL A 107 4.07 -11.44 -5.71
N VAL A 108 5.40 -11.42 -5.51
CA VAL A 108 6.26 -10.29 -5.88
C VAL A 108 6.27 -10.03 -7.38
N VAL A 109 6.36 -11.06 -8.21
CA VAL A 109 6.32 -10.90 -9.67
C VAL A 109 4.98 -10.33 -10.12
N ILE A 110 3.86 -10.85 -9.59
CA ILE A 110 2.52 -10.35 -9.90
C ILE A 110 2.38 -8.87 -9.51
N ALA A 111 2.83 -8.50 -8.30
CA ALA A 111 2.83 -7.11 -7.86
C ALA A 111 3.72 -6.22 -8.76
N GLY A 112 4.87 -6.73 -9.20
CA GLY A 112 5.76 -6.03 -10.14
C GLY A 112 5.08 -5.74 -11.48
N VAL A 113 4.42 -6.73 -12.07
CA VAL A 113 3.64 -6.57 -13.31
C VAL A 113 2.52 -5.55 -13.12
N MET A 114 1.82 -5.60 -11.99
CA MET A 114 0.78 -4.62 -11.65
C MET A 114 1.34 -3.19 -11.61
N TYR A 115 2.49 -2.97 -10.97
CA TYR A 115 3.12 -1.63 -10.92
C TYR A 115 3.56 -1.14 -12.29
N ILE A 116 4.06 -2.02 -13.17
CA ILE A 116 4.34 -1.67 -14.56
C ILE A 116 3.06 -1.20 -15.26
N GLY A 117 1.93 -1.89 -15.06
CA GLY A 117 0.63 -1.50 -15.59
C GLY A 117 0.15 -0.13 -15.09
N PHE A 118 0.28 0.15 -13.79
CA PHE A 118 -0.02 1.46 -13.23
C PHE A 118 0.91 2.55 -13.79
N PHE A 119 2.20 2.29 -13.88
CA PHE A 119 3.16 3.23 -14.44
C PHE A 119 2.82 3.55 -15.90
N ALA A 120 2.57 2.52 -16.73
CA ALA A 120 2.15 2.67 -18.12
C ALA A 120 0.86 3.49 -18.25
N SER A 121 -0.14 3.22 -17.40
CA SER A 121 -1.41 3.97 -17.40
C SER A 121 -1.20 5.45 -17.06
N ASN A 122 -0.34 5.75 -16.09
CA ASN A 122 -0.03 7.12 -15.70
C ASN A 122 0.70 7.90 -16.80
N ILE A 123 1.70 7.31 -17.47
CA ILE A 123 2.42 7.99 -18.55
C ILE A 123 1.57 8.16 -19.82
N VAL A 124 0.66 7.22 -20.11
CA VAL A 124 -0.35 7.37 -21.17
C VAL A 124 -1.26 8.55 -20.87
N LEU A 125 -1.73 8.66 -19.62
CA LEU A 125 -2.55 9.77 -19.20
C LEU A 125 -1.78 11.10 -19.26
N ALA A 126 -0.52 11.13 -18.81
CA ALA A 126 0.33 12.31 -18.91
C ALA A 126 0.51 12.77 -20.37
N GLY A 127 0.75 11.83 -21.30
CA GLY A 127 0.88 12.14 -22.73
C GLY A 127 -0.40 12.69 -23.34
N LYS A 128 -1.56 12.13 -23.00
CA LYS A 128 -2.87 12.65 -23.43
C LYS A 128 -3.16 14.04 -22.87
N SER A 129 -2.85 14.26 -21.58
CA SER A 129 -3.02 15.56 -20.95
C SER A 129 -2.11 16.62 -21.58
N LEU A 130 -0.86 16.29 -21.91
CA LEU A 130 0.05 17.22 -22.57
C LEU A 130 -0.43 17.58 -23.98
N HIS A 131 -0.87 16.59 -24.77
CA HIS A 131 -1.46 16.82 -26.08
C HIS A 131 -2.74 17.68 -26.00
N GLY A 132 -3.55 17.52 -24.95
CA GLY A 132 -4.74 18.33 -24.73
C GLY A 132 -4.45 19.81 -24.41
N VAL A 133 -3.26 20.13 -23.88
CA VAL A 133 -2.82 21.52 -23.62
C VAL A 133 -2.06 22.09 -24.82
N VAL A 134 -1.25 21.25 -25.47
CA VAL A 134 -0.42 21.60 -26.62
C VAL A 134 -0.67 20.57 -27.72
N ASP A 135 -1.63 20.88 -28.58
CA ASP A 135 -2.09 20.05 -29.70
C ASP A 135 -0.96 19.66 -30.68
N THR A 136 0.06 20.52 -30.80
CA THR A 136 1.25 20.26 -31.63
C THR A 136 2.12 19.11 -31.13
N VAL A 137 2.01 18.70 -29.86
CA VAL A 137 2.79 17.58 -29.30
C VAL A 137 2.03 16.28 -29.50
N PRO A 138 2.49 15.32 -30.33
CA PRO A 138 1.81 14.05 -30.52
C PRO A 138 1.77 13.24 -29.24
N VAL A 139 0.67 12.50 -29.00
CA VAL A 139 0.49 11.67 -27.79
C VAL A 139 1.69 10.73 -27.53
N PRO A 140 2.25 9.99 -28.51
CA PRO A 140 3.42 9.13 -28.25
C PRO A 140 4.63 9.90 -27.73
N VAL A 141 4.85 11.13 -28.23
CA VAL A 141 5.93 12.01 -27.77
C VAL A 141 5.65 12.46 -26.32
N GLY A 142 4.41 12.85 -26.02
CA GLY A 142 4.01 13.19 -24.66
C GLY A 142 4.19 12.04 -23.65
N ILE A 143 3.94 10.79 -24.07
CA ILE A 143 4.18 9.60 -23.24
C ILE A 143 5.67 9.46 -22.92
N VAL A 144 6.54 9.60 -23.92
CA VAL A 144 7.99 9.52 -23.73
C VAL A 144 8.48 10.65 -22.81
N ILE A 145 7.98 11.87 -22.98
CA ILE A 145 8.29 13.00 -22.08
C ILE A 145 7.87 12.68 -20.64
N GLY A 146 6.65 12.15 -20.44
CA GLY A 146 6.16 11.76 -19.12
C GLY A 146 6.98 10.63 -18.48
N ALA A 147 7.40 9.64 -19.26
CA ALA A 147 8.24 8.54 -18.80
C ALA A 147 9.64 9.01 -18.39
N LEU A 148 10.30 9.81 -19.23
CA LEU A 148 11.61 10.40 -18.94
C LEU A 148 11.56 11.33 -17.74
N GLY A 149 10.54 12.20 -17.66
CA GLY A 149 10.32 13.08 -16.52
C GLY A 149 10.14 12.31 -15.21
N SER A 150 9.33 11.26 -15.22
CA SER A 150 9.14 10.38 -14.06
C SER A 150 10.44 9.67 -13.66
N GLY A 151 11.23 9.21 -14.64
CA GLY A 151 12.54 8.63 -14.41
C GLY A 151 13.53 9.61 -13.76
N ILE A 152 13.59 10.85 -14.25
CA ILE A 152 14.42 11.92 -13.68
C ILE A 152 14.01 12.21 -12.23
N ILE A 153 12.71 12.33 -11.97
CA ILE A 153 12.18 12.52 -10.60
C ILE A 153 12.62 11.35 -9.69
N GLY A 154 12.55 10.12 -10.20
CA GLY A 154 13.01 8.93 -9.49
C GLY A 154 14.51 8.97 -9.16
N ILE A 155 15.34 9.47 -10.08
CA ILE A 155 16.80 9.62 -9.89
C ILE A 155 17.11 10.68 -8.82
N ILE A 156 16.40 11.81 -8.79
CA ILE A 156 16.59 12.86 -7.78
C ILE A 156 16.24 12.34 -6.38
N GLY A 157 15.21 11.50 -6.29
CA GLY A 157 14.93 10.69 -5.11
C GLY A 157 13.95 11.29 -4.11
N TYR A 158 13.95 10.69 -2.91
CA TYR A 158 12.88 10.76 -1.91
C TYR A 158 12.38 12.18 -1.58
N ARG A 159 13.28 13.09 -1.21
CA ARG A 159 12.88 14.44 -0.76
C ARG A 159 12.15 15.22 -1.84
N PHE A 160 12.59 15.08 -3.10
CA PHE A 160 11.97 15.77 -4.21
C PHE A 160 10.59 15.21 -4.53
N ILE A 161 10.44 13.88 -4.51
CA ILE A 161 9.14 13.20 -4.67
C ILE A 161 8.14 13.70 -3.62
N HIS A 162 8.55 13.84 -2.36
CA HIS A 162 7.66 14.34 -1.30
C HIS A 162 7.23 15.79 -1.50
N VAL A 163 8.13 16.66 -1.96
CA VAL A 163 7.79 18.05 -2.29
C VAL A 163 6.82 18.10 -3.46
N LEU A 164 7.09 17.35 -4.54
CA LEU A 164 6.20 17.25 -5.69
C LEU A 164 4.82 16.70 -5.32
N ASN A 165 4.75 15.65 -4.50
CA ASN A 165 3.48 15.09 -4.04
C ASN A 165 2.69 16.10 -3.18
N ARG A 166 3.38 16.86 -2.32
CA ARG A 166 2.75 17.89 -1.49
C ARG A 166 2.15 19.00 -2.36
N ILE A 167 2.92 19.53 -3.32
CA ILE A 167 2.46 20.57 -4.24
C ILE A 167 1.34 20.00 -5.12
N GLY A 168 1.55 18.81 -5.68
CA GLY A 168 0.61 18.11 -6.55
C GLY A 168 -0.73 17.87 -5.89
N THR A 169 -0.77 17.47 -4.63
CA THR A 169 -2.03 17.28 -3.88
C THR A 169 -2.86 18.56 -3.83
N TRP A 170 -2.23 19.73 -3.60
CA TRP A 170 -2.94 21.01 -3.60
C TRP A 170 -3.36 21.45 -5.00
N VAL A 171 -2.46 21.36 -5.98
CA VAL A 171 -2.76 21.74 -7.38
C VAL A 171 -3.89 20.89 -7.95
N LEU A 172 -3.82 19.57 -7.80
CA LEU A 172 -4.84 18.64 -8.26
C LEU A 172 -6.13 18.79 -7.46
N GLY A 173 -6.05 18.94 -6.14
CA GLY A 173 -7.22 19.14 -5.28
C GLY A 173 -7.99 20.42 -5.66
N ILE A 174 -7.29 21.54 -5.83
CA ILE A 174 -7.89 22.80 -6.29
C ILE A 174 -8.45 22.63 -7.72
N GLY A 175 -7.69 21.99 -8.62
CA GLY A 175 -8.13 21.72 -9.98
C GLY A 175 -9.42 20.92 -10.04
N ILE A 176 -9.59 19.91 -9.19
CA ILE A 176 -10.82 19.12 -9.06
C ILE A 176 -11.98 20.02 -8.60
N VAL A 177 -11.79 20.82 -7.55
CA VAL A 177 -12.84 21.71 -7.02
C VAL A 177 -13.27 22.74 -8.07
N VAL A 178 -12.31 23.38 -8.74
CA VAL A 178 -12.58 24.35 -9.80
C VAL A 178 -13.27 23.67 -10.98
N GLY A 179 -12.82 22.49 -11.39
CA GLY A 179 -13.43 21.70 -12.47
C GLY A 179 -14.88 21.34 -12.18
N PHE A 180 -15.19 20.85 -10.97
CA PHE A 180 -16.57 20.60 -10.55
C PHE A 180 -17.40 21.90 -10.54
N GLY A 181 -16.87 22.99 -9.97
CA GLY A 181 -17.54 24.28 -9.97
C GLY A 181 -17.87 24.78 -11.38
N TYR A 182 -16.94 24.62 -12.33
CA TYR A 182 -17.14 24.97 -13.73
C TYR A 182 -18.24 24.10 -14.38
N ILE A 183 -18.22 22.79 -14.17
CA ILE A 183 -19.25 21.87 -14.70
C ILE A 183 -20.65 22.30 -14.22
N PHE A 184 -20.83 22.55 -12.92
CA PHE A 184 -22.15 22.91 -12.37
C PHE A 184 -22.66 24.30 -12.81
N THR A 185 -21.76 25.20 -13.20
CA THR A 185 -22.12 26.58 -13.55
C THR A 185 -22.21 26.82 -15.06
N HIS A 186 -21.43 26.11 -15.88
CA HIS A 186 -21.32 26.37 -17.32
C HIS A 186 -21.70 25.18 -18.20
N VAL A 187 -21.71 23.95 -17.67
CA VAL A 187 -22.08 22.74 -18.41
C VAL A 187 -23.49 22.32 -17.98
N GLN A 188 -24.48 23.13 -18.35
CA GLN A 188 -25.88 22.78 -18.15
C GLN A 188 -26.34 21.91 -19.32
N SER A 189 -26.52 20.62 -19.06
CA SER A 189 -27.17 19.69 -19.99
C SER A 189 -28.43 19.16 -19.33
N ASP A 190 -29.58 19.30 -19.96
CA ASP A 190 -30.86 18.80 -19.42
C ASP A 190 -30.84 17.29 -19.18
N ASP A 191 -29.98 16.57 -19.91
CA ASP A 191 -29.77 15.14 -19.80
C ASP A 191 -28.62 14.75 -18.85
N PHE A 192 -28.01 15.67 -18.10
CA PHE A 192 -26.81 15.38 -17.28
C PHE A 192 -26.97 14.18 -16.33
N LEU A 193 -28.13 14.05 -15.67
CA LEU A 193 -28.43 12.94 -14.75
C LEU A 193 -29.05 11.72 -15.46
N THR A 194 -29.62 11.92 -16.65
CA THR A 194 -30.39 10.90 -17.39
C THR A 194 -29.63 10.32 -18.58
N ARG A 195 -28.45 10.85 -18.91
CA ARG A 195 -27.58 10.34 -19.96
C ARG A 195 -27.05 8.97 -19.56
N GLY A 196 -27.25 7.99 -20.42
CA GLY A 196 -26.98 6.58 -20.12
C GLY A 196 -28.17 5.90 -19.43
N SER A 197 -28.03 4.62 -19.09
CA SER A 197 -29.09 3.87 -18.43
C SER A 197 -28.51 2.77 -17.56
N PHE A 198 -29.34 2.20 -16.67
CA PHE A 198 -28.93 1.00 -15.96
C PHE A 198 -28.75 -0.14 -16.94
N ASN A 199 -27.59 -0.78 -16.90
CA ASN A 199 -27.37 -2.07 -17.51
C ASN A 199 -26.52 -2.91 -16.56
N LEU A 200 -26.92 -4.17 -16.37
CA LEU A 200 -26.30 -5.02 -15.36
C LEU A 200 -24.82 -5.31 -15.67
N ALA A 201 -24.47 -5.50 -16.94
CA ALA A 201 -23.10 -5.81 -17.36
C ALA A 201 -22.14 -4.65 -17.03
N GLY A 202 -22.48 -3.43 -17.42
CA GLY A 202 -21.71 -2.22 -17.14
C GLY A 202 -21.66 -1.90 -15.65
N TRP A 203 -22.75 -2.17 -14.92
CA TRP A 203 -22.78 -2.02 -13.46
C TRP A 203 -21.81 -2.98 -12.79
N LEU A 204 -21.85 -4.27 -13.12
CA LEU A 204 -20.91 -5.26 -12.60
C LEU A 204 -19.46 -4.95 -13.00
N ALA A 205 -19.23 -4.47 -14.23
CA ALA A 205 -17.91 -4.06 -14.68
C ALA A 205 -17.36 -2.88 -13.86
N THR A 206 -18.21 -1.89 -13.55
CA THR A 206 -17.84 -0.73 -12.74
C THR A 206 -17.59 -1.11 -11.27
N VAL A 207 -18.43 -1.98 -10.69
CA VAL A 207 -18.20 -2.56 -9.35
C VAL A 207 -16.87 -3.28 -9.29
N SER A 208 -16.59 -4.12 -10.29
CA SER A 208 -15.36 -4.91 -10.37
C SER A 208 -14.13 -4.01 -10.51
N LEU A 209 -14.21 -2.99 -11.35
CA LEU A 209 -13.16 -1.99 -11.53
C LEU A 209 -12.85 -1.25 -10.23
N ALA A 210 -13.88 -0.80 -9.51
CA ALA A 210 -13.73 -0.12 -8.22
C ALA A 210 -13.21 -1.04 -7.11
N ALA A 211 -13.63 -2.31 -7.08
CA ALA A 211 -13.11 -3.29 -6.14
C ALA A 211 -11.64 -3.61 -6.41
N LEU A 212 -11.26 -3.81 -7.69
CA LEU A 212 -9.88 -4.04 -8.10
C LEU A 212 -8.97 -2.86 -7.78
N TRP A 213 -9.49 -1.62 -7.89
CA TRP A 213 -8.77 -0.42 -7.47
C TRP A 213 -8.35 -0.49 -6.00
N GLN A 214 -9.27 -0.90 -5.12
CA GLN A 214 -8.97 -1.07 -3.69
C GLN A 214 -8.02 -2.24 -3.43
N ILE A 215 -8.23 -3.38 -4.10
CA ILE A 215 -7.40 -4.58 -3.95
C ILE A 215 -5.96 -4.33 -4.41
N ALA A 216 -5.76 -3.45 -5.40
CA ALA A 216 -4.42 -3.09 -5.88
C ALA A 216 -3.53 -2.45 -4.81
N PHE A 217 -4.11 -1.90 -3.72
CA PHE A 217 -3.35 -1.39 -2.57
C PHE A 217 -2.90 -2.49 -1.61
N ALA A 218 -3.50 -3.68 -1.67
CA ALA A 218 -3.22 -4.77 -0.73
C ALA A 218 -1.74 -5.13 -0.61
N PRO A 219 -0.90 -5.16 -1.68
CA PRO A 219 0.51 -5.55 -1.58
C PRO A 219 1.39 -4.63 -0.72
N TYR A 220 0.91 -3.45 -0.30
CA TYR A 220 1.70 -2.48 0.47
C TYR A 220 0.91 -1.80 1.59
N VAL A 221 -0.35 -2.18 1.82
CA VAL A 221 -1.19 -1.55 2.85
C VAL A 221 -0.61 -1.69 4.26
N SER A 222 0.01 -2.84 4.59
CA SER A 222 0.62 -3.03 5.91
C SER A 222 1.93 -2.30 6.11
N ASP A 223 2.55 -1.83 5.04
CA ASP A 223 3.86 -1.16 5.11
C ASP A 223 3.72 0.17 5.88
N TYR A 224 2.54 0.77 5.83
CA TYR A 224 2.18 1.95 6.60
C TYR A 224 1.53 1.60 7.94
N SER A 225 0.59 0.64 7.97
CA SER A 225 -0.10 0.29 9.22
C SER A 225 0.78 -0.43 10.24
N ARG A 226 1.93 -1.00 9.85
CA ARG A 226 2.92 -1.59 10.78
C ARG A 226 3.58 -0.61 11.76
N TYR A 227 3.48 0.70 11.49
CA TYR A 227 3.93 1.75 12.41
C TYR A 227 2.86 2.12 13.45
N LEU A 228 1.66 1.54 13.39
CA LEU A 228 0.65 1.72 14.43
C LEU A 228 1.00 0.92 15.69
N PRO A 229 0.65 1.43 16.89
CA PRO A 229 0.76 0.70 18.14
C PRO A 229 0.07 -0.69 18.09
N ALA A 230 0.64 -1.68 18.78
CA ALA A 230 0.13 -3.05 18.78
C ALA A 230 -1.20 -3.22 19.53
N ASP A 231 -1.54 -2.27 20.39
CA ASP A 231 -2.75 -2.21 21.21
C ASP A 231 -3.95 -1.58 20.48
N VAL A 232 -3.76 -1.12 19.23
CA VAL A 232 -4.87 -0.70 18.38
C VAL A 232 -5.84 -1.88 18.25
N LYS A 233 -7.06 -1.69 18.76
CA LYS A 233 -8.15 -2.66 18.69
C LYS A 233 -8.51 -2.89 17.23
N VAL A 234 -7.95 -3.95 16.68
CA VAL A 234 -8.47 -4.57 15.47
C VAL A 234 -9.60 -5.48 15.96
N GLU A 235 -10.84 -5.17 15.61
CA GLU A 235 -11.97 -6.07 15.87
C GLU A 235 -11.79 -7.30 14.97
N LEU A 236 -11.04 -8.29 15.49
CA LEU A 236 -10.64 -9.51 14.80
C LEU A 236 -11.76 -10.57 14.76
N ASP A 237 -12.99 -10.23 15.16
CA ASP A 237 -14.07 -11.21 15.31
C ASP A 237 -14.32 -12.01 14.03
N VAL A 238 -14.10 -11.40 12.85
CA VAL A 238 -14.16 -12.06 11.54
C VAL A 238 -12.98 -13.02 11.31
N LEU A 239 -11.77 -12.66 11.76
CA LEU A 239 -10.57 -13.49 11.65
C LEU A 239 -10.55 -14.65 12.66
N ASP A 240 -11.20 -14.50 13.82
CA ASP A 240 -11.37 -15.59 14.80
C ASP A 240 -12.37 -16.67 14.33
N HIS A 241 -13.25 -16.33 13.37
CA HIS A 241 -14.17 -17.28 12.73
C HIS A 241 -13.62 -17.92 11.45
N LEU A 242 -12.60 -17.34 10.82
CA LEU A 242 -12.01 -17.82 9.57
C LEU A 242 -11.39 -19.24 9.63
N PRO A 243 -10.77 -19.70 10.73
CA PRO A 243 -10.33 -21.08 10.88
C PRO A 243 -11.46 -22.11 10.80
N ARG A 244 -12.72 -21.69 11.05
CA ARG A 244 -13.91 -22.55 10.90
C ARG A 244 -14.41 -22.62 9.46
N LEU A 245 -14.07 -21.65 8.61
CA LEU A 245 -14.50 -21.56 7.21
C LEU A 245 -13.48 -22.17 6.24
N CYS A 246 -12.19 -22.12 6.56
CA CYS A 246 -11.10 -22.66 5.74
C CYS A 246 -10.13 -23.49 6.61
N PRO A 247 -10.28 -24.82 6.67
CA PRO A 247 -9.34 -25.68 7.40
C PRO A 247 -7.93 -25.55 6.80
N GLY A 248 -6.99 -24.98 7.55
CA GLY A 248 -5.59 -24.77 7.13
C GLY A 248 -5.14 -23.31 7.03
N PHE A 249 -6.06 -22.34 7.10
CA PHE A 249 -5.71 -20.92 7.24
C PHE A 249 -5.48 -20.60 8.71
N GLU A 250 -4.25 -20.75 9.20
CA GLU A 250 -3.88 -20.29 10.54
C GLU A 250 -3.38 -18.84 10.44
N PRO A 251 -4.07 -17.85 11.05
CA PRO A 251 -3.59 -16.47 11.04
C PRO A 251 -2.18 -16.42 11.62
N VAL A 252 -1.25 -15.69 11.00
CA VAL A 252 0.15 -15.60 11.46
C VAL A 252 0.27 -15.14 12.93
N VAL A 253 -0.75 -14.45 13.43
CA VAL A 253 -0.94 -14.09 14.85
C VAL A 253 -0.96 -15.32 15.78
N HIS A 254 -1.57 -16.42 15.33
CA HIS A 254 -1.68 -17.66 16.07
C HIS A 254 -0.36 -18.47 16.06
N LEU A 255 0.43 -18.38 14.99
CA LEU A 255 1.79 -18.95 14.94
C LEU A 255 2.70 -18.33 16.01
N ARG A 256 2.56 -17.02 16.29
CA ARG A 256 3.29 -16.36 17.38
C ARG A 256 2.78 -16.77 18.77
N ARG A 257 1.48 -16.96 18.94
CA ARG A 257 0.90 -17.47 20.21
C ARG A 257 1.35 -18.91 20.49
N ARG A 258 1.43 -19.78 19.50
CA ARG A 258 1.97 -21.15 19.68
C ARG A 258 3.46 -21.16 20.05
N GLY A 259 4.25 -20.27 19.48
CA GLY A 259 5.67 -20.11 19.86
C GLY A 259 5.88 -19.63 21.31
N CYS A 260 4.88 -19.00 21.91
CA CYS A 260 4.89 -18.55 23.31
C CYS A 260 4.09 -19.46 24.26
N ALA A 261 3.36 -20.46 23.75
CA ALA A 261 2.54 -21.39 24.53
C ALA A 261 3.27 -22.73 24.77
N GLY A 262 4.57 -22.66 25.07
CA GLY A 262 5.29 -23.77 25.68
C GLY A 262 4.91 -23.87 27.16
N ASP A 263 4.42 -25.06 27.55
CA ASP A 263 4.07 -25.54 28.89
C ASP A 263 4.65 -24.72 30.08
N PRO A 264 3.83 -24.11 30.96
CA PRO A 264 4.30 -23.41 32.16
C PRO A 264 4.97 -24.33 33.21
N GLY A 265 5.02 -25.65 32.98
CA GLY A 265 5.48 -26.63 33.96
C GLY A 265 6.93 -27.11 33.85
N ARG A 266 7.66 -26.84 32.76
CA ARG A 266 9.04 -27.35 32.60
C ARG A 266 9.96 -26.36 31.88
N HIS A 267 10.97 -25.93 32.63
CA HIS A 267 12.11 -25.08 32.27
C HIS A 267 11.89 -23.56 32.38
N GLY A 268 12.81 -22.94 33.12
CA GLY A 268 12.77 -21.55 33.53
C GLY A 268 12.82 -20.56 32.38
N TYR A 269 12.19 -19.42 32.63
CA TYR A 269 12.25 -18.20 31.82
C TYR A 269 13.69 -17.86 31.43
N ASN A 270 14.08 -18.18 30.19
CA ASN A 270 15.16 -17.55 29.45
C ASN A 270 15.00 -17.95 27.97
N GLY A 271 14.31 -17.12 27.18
CA GLY A 271 14.09 -17.47 25.76
C GLY A 271 13.19 -16.55 24.95
N CYS A 272 13.10 -15.26 25.25
CA CYS A 272 12.63 -14.27 24.28
C CYS A 272 13.81 -13.37 23.88
N GLY A 273 14.77 -13.94 23.17
CA GLY A 273 15.95 -13.24 22.69
C GLY A 273 16.52 -13.93 21.46
N GLU A 274 16.58 -13.17 20.36
CA GLU A 274 17.51 -13.35 19.24
C GLU A 274 17.51 -14.72 18.54
N ALA A 275 16.77 -14.81 17.42
CA ALA A 275 17.15 -15.70 16.33
C ALA A 275 18.37 -15.11 15.59
N GLY A 276 19.51 -15.06 16.29
CA GLY A 276 20.82 -14.82 15.71
C GLY A 276 21.39 -16.12 15.15
N HIS A 277 21.85 -16.07 13.90
CA HIS A 277 22.72 -17.07 13.30
C HIS A 277 23.83 -17.50 14.29
N ARG A 278 23.82 -18.75 14.75
CA ARG A 278 24.94 -19.33 15.51
C ARG A 278 25.90 -20.03 14.54
N HIS A 279 27.09 -19.42 14.36
CA HIS A 279 28.30 -20.15 14.03
C HIS A 279 28.80 -20.91 15.27
N PRO A 280 29.30 -22.15 15.17
CA PRO A 280 29.83 -22.88 16.32
C PRO A 280 31.27 -22.43 16.63
N GLY A 281 31.49 -22.03 17.88
CA GLY A 281 32.82 -21.82 18.48
C GLY A 281 33.35 -23.08 19.19
N PRO A 282 34.64 -23.10 19.58
CA PRO A 282 35.44 -24.33 19.68
C PRO A 282 35.67 -24.81 21.12
N ASP A 283 35.80 -26.12 21.30
CA ASP A 283 36.28 -26.75 22.55
C ASP A 283 37.73 -27.28 22.41
N HIS A 284 38.54 -26.83 23.37
CA HIS A 284 39.70 -27.44 24.04
C HIS A 284 40.75 -28.29 23.28
N ALA A 285 42.01 -27.82 23.29
CA ALA A 285 43.17 -28.52 23.89
C ALA A 285 44.52 -27.85 23.54
N GLY A 286 45.46 -27.77 24.50
CA GLY A 286 46.90 -27.67 24.22
C GLY A 286 47.61 -26.42 24.75
N ALA A 287 48.30 -26.57 25.89
CA ALA A 287 49.25 -25.60 26.43
C ALA A 287 50.62 -25.72 25.78
N VAL A 288 51.28 -24.60 25.40
CA VAL A 288 52.75 -24.41 25.32
C VAL A 288 53.05 -22.90 25.47
N PRO A 289 54.10 -22.46 26.22
CA PRO A 289 54.29 -21.06 26.62
C PRO A 289 55.24 -20.26 25.72
N ALA A 290 55.27 -18.96 26.00
CA ALA A 290 55.95 -17.85 25.32
C ALA A 290 57.47 -17.99 25.09
N GLN A 291 57.92 -17.55 23.89
CA GLN A 291 59.22 -16.94 23.58
C GLN A 291 58.97 -15.91 22.45
N ARG A 292 59.10 -14.59 22.67
CA ARG A 292 60.28 -13.71 22.76
C ARG A 292 61.13 -13.62 21.47
N ASN A 293 61.02 -12.44 20.84
CA ASN A 293 61.96 -11.70 19.98
C ASN A 293 62.40 -12.25 18.60
N GLN A 294 62.04 -11.48 17.56
CA GLN A 294 62.81 -10.91 16.42
C GLN A 294 64.23 -11.42 16.10
N PRO A 295 64.72 -11.25 14.84
CA PRO A 295 64.23 -10.35 13.78
C PRO A 295 63.58 -11.02 12.57
#